data_AF-A0A6N9P6G4-F1
#
_entry.id   AF-A0A6N9P6G4-F1
#
_cell.length_a   1.000
_cell.length_b   1.000
_cell.length_c   1.000
_cell.angle_alpha   90.00
_cell.angle_beta   90.00
_cell.angle_gamma   90.00
#
_symmetry.space_group_name_H-M   'P 1'
#
loop_
_entity.id
_entity.type
_entity.pdbx_description
1 polymer ?
#
loop_
_entity_poly.entity_id
_entity_poly.type
_entity_poly.pdbx_seq_one_letter_code
_entity_poly.pdbx_strand_id
1 'polypeptide(L)'
;MRYHFEKPAVSLSMYGQRYVCNHPVYDSCTLFEIDGKGLAVIQQRFDSKTKSTSWTEVDAYLTDALYLHPRFKEFFDNRAGTCTDGLYPTVTIRQIMWALKMKPLPKQKWETVFDRSPI
;
A
#
# COMPACT_ATOMS: atom_id res chain seq x y z
N MET A 1 -3.34 9.23 -2.12
CA MET A 1 -1.87 9.29 -1.90
C MET A 1 -1.18 9.18 -3.27
N ARG A 2 -0.21 10.03 -3.61
CA ARG A 2 0.49 10.00 -4.91
C ARG A 2 1.86 9.36 -4.74
N TYR A 3 2.18 8.31 -5.48
CA TYR A 3 3.44 7.58 -5.38
C TYR A 3 4.52 8.19 -6.28
N HIS A 4 5.77 8.15 -5.82
CA HIS A 4 6.94 8.43 -6.65
C HIS A 4 7.60 7.10 -7.04
N PHE A 5 6.93 6.38 -7.93
CA PHE A 5 7.46 5.17 -8.56
C PHE A 5 7.16 5.32 -10.06
N GLU A 6 8.20 5.26 -10.90
CA GLU A 6 8.00 5.30 -12.34
C GLU A 6 7.19 4.07 -12.75
N LYS A 7 6.09 4.32 -13.47
CA LYS A 7 5.16 3.26 -13.86
C LYS A 7 5.91 2.34 -14.84
N PRO A 8 6.09 1.04 -14.52
CA PRO A 8 6.70 0.11 -15.46
C PRO A 8 5.83 -0.01 -16.72
N ALA A 9 6.45 -0.15 -17.88
CA ALA A 9 5.77 -0.23 -19.18
C ALA A 9 4.80 -1.42 -19.29
N VAL A 10 4.99 -2.44 -18.45
CA VAL A 10 4.12 -3.61 -18.34
C VAL A 10 3.89 -3.87 -16.85
N SER A 11 2.65 -3.67 -16.37
CA SER A 11 2.21 -4.11 -15.05
C SER A 11 1.28 -5.29 -15.26
N LEU A 12 1.75 -6.47 -14.86
CA LEU A 12 0.94 -7.67 -14.79
C LEU A 12 0.68 -7.84 -13.29
N SER A 13 -0.55 -7.57 -12.83
CA SER A 13 -0.93 -7.73 -11.41
C SER A 13 -0.93 -9.21 -11.01
N MET A 14 0.23 -9.87 -11.07
CA MET A 14 0.37 -11.31 -10.91
C MET A 14 0.34 -11.72 -9.44
N TYR A 15 0.76 -10.81 -8.55
CA TYR A 15 1.02 -11.15 -7.15
C TYR A 15 -0.01 -10.61 -6.17
N GLY A 16 -0.78 -9.58 -6.55
CA GLY A 16 -1.83 -9.00 -5.72
C GLY A 16 -3.20 -9.24 -6.34
N GLN A 17 -4.10 -9.89 -5.61
CA GLN A 17 -5.48 -10.10 -6.06
C GLN A 17 -6.42 -9.10 -5.42
N ARG A 18 -7.43 -8.64 -6.17
CA ARG A 18 -8.51 -7.84 -5.57
C ARG A 18 -9.38 -8.78 -4.73
N TYR A 19 -9.45 -8.50 -3.43
CA TYR A 19 -10.27 -9.22 -2.49
C TYR A 19 -11.41 -8.31 -2.01
N VAL A 20 -12.65 -8.80 -2.13
CA VAL A 20 -13.84 -8.11 -1.65
C VAL A 20 -14.24 -8.76 -0.34
N CYS A 21 -14.33 -7.96 0.71
CA CYS A 21 -14.69 -8.43 2.05
C CYS A 21 -15.66 -7.48 2.73
N ASN A 22 -16.54 -8.02 3.56
CA ASN A 22 -17.47 -7.22 4.37
C ASN A 22 -16.76 -6.66 5.62
N HIS A 23 -15.71 -5.87 5.43
CA HIS A 23 -15.02 -5.20 6.54
C HIS A 23 -15.76 -3.89 6.87
N PRO A 24 -15.98 -3.52 8.14
CA PRO A 24 -16.74 -2.32 8.54
C PRO A 24 -16.12 -0.97 8.11
N VAL A 25 -14.96 -0.99 7.45
CA VAL A 25 -14.15 0.20 7.12
C VAL A 25 -13.89 0.31 5.61
N TYR A 26 -13.92 -0.81 4.89
CA TYR A 26 -13.61 -0.87 3.47
C TYR A 26 -14.25 -2.11 2.84
N ASP A 27 -14.66 -2.00 1.57
CA ASP A 27 -15.34 -3.09 0.87
C ASP A 27 -14.37 -3.92 0.01
N SER A 28 -13.24 -3.33 -0.38
CA SER A 28 -12.22 -3.98 -1.21
C SER A 28 -10.79 -3.66 -0.79
N CYS A 29 -9.91 -4.65 -0.92
CA CYS A 29 -8.49 -4.54 -0.66
C CYS A 29 -7.66 -5.34 -1.67
N THR A 30 -6.35 -5.13 -1.67
CA THR A 30 -5.41 -6.00 -2.37
C THR A 30 -4.92 -7.07 -1.41
N LEU A 31 -5.16 -8.34 -1.72
CA LEU A 31 -4.69 -9.47 -0.93
C LEU A 31 -3.40 -10.04 -1.53
N PHE A 32 -2.38 -10.18 -0.69
CA PHE A 32 -1.22 -11.02 -0.96
C PHE A 32 -1.38 -12.33 -0.22
N GLU A 33 -1.26 -13.46 -0.91
CA GLU A 33 -1.35 -14.80 -0.32
C GLU A 33 -0.06 -15.58 -0.60
N ILE A 34 0.54 -16.14 0.45
CA ILE A 34 1.73 -16.99 0.36
C ILE A 34 1.56 -18.11 1.38
N ASP A 35 1.66 -19.36 0.91
CA ASP A 35 1.60 -20.58 1.74
C ASP A 35 0.37 -20.64 2.68
N GLY A 36 -0.80 -20.21 2.20
CA GLY A 36 -2.07 -20.24 2.94
C GLY A 36 -2.22 -19.16 4.03
N LYS A 37 -1.25 -18.25 4.14
CA LYS A 37 -1.37 -17.01 4.92
C LYS A 37 -1.65 -15.86 3.97
N GLY A 38 -2.48 -14.92 4.41
CA GLY A 38 -2.81 -13.73 3.65
C GLY A 38 -2.48 -12.44 4.38
N LEU A 39 -2.23 -11.39 3.60
CA LEU A 39 -2.06 -10.02 4.07
C LEU A 39 -2.87 -9.07 3.18
N ALA A 40 -3.89 -8.45 3.77
CA ALA A 40 -4.73 -7.48 3.10
C ALA A 40 -4.09 -6.09 3.14
N VAL A 41 -4.01 -5.43 1.99
CA VAL A 41 -3.41 -4.10 1.83
C VAL A 41 -4.44 -3.11 1.32
N ILE A 42 -4.57 -2.00 2.04
CA ILE A 42 -5.51 -0.92 1.72
C ILE A 42 -4.79 0.40 1.47
N GLN A 43 -5.32 1.18 0.55
CA GLN A 43 -4.87 2.52 0.21
C GLN A 43 -5.95 3.54 0.54
N GLN A 44 -5.54 4.58 1.27
CA GLN A 44 -6.37 5.76 1.52
C GLN A 44 -6.44 6.64 0.26
N ARG A 45 -7.65 6.87 -0.24
CA ARG A 45 -7.96 7.83 -1.30
C ARG A 45 -8.77 8.97 -0.70
N PHE A 46 -8.34 10.20 -0.99
CA PHE A 46 -9.03 11.41 -0.58
C PHE A 46 -9.63 12.04 -1.83
N ASP A 47 -10.94 12.28 -1.80
CA ASP A 47 -11.64 13.01 -2.85
C ASP A 47 -11.76 14.48 -2.43
N SER A 48 -11.16 15.36 -3.22
CA SER A 48 -11.13 16.80 -2.94
C SER A 48 -12.48 17.48 -3.13
N LYS A 49 -13.39 16.89 -3.91
CA LYS A 49 -14.73 17.43 -4.21
C LYS A 49 -15.69 17.17 -3.06
N THR A 50 -15.80 15.91 -2.63
CA THR A 50 -16.69 15.50 -1.55
C THR A 50 -16.07 15.68 -0.17
N LYS A 51 -14.76 15.97 -0.09
CA LYS A 51 -13.96 15.99 1.14
C LYS A 51 -14.03 14.68 1.92
N SER A 52 -14.38 13.58 1.27
CA SER A 52 -14.46 12.26 1.88
C SER A 52 -13.17 11.48 1.68
N THR A 53 -12.91 10.59 2.63
CA THR A 53 -11.80 9.65 2.57
C THR A 53 -12.38 8.26 2.43
N SER A 54 -11.94 7.52 1.41
CA SER A 54 -12.28 6.11 1.24
C SER A 54 -11.02 5.25 1.27
N TRP A 55 -11.21 3.98 1.64
CA TRP A 55 -10.19 2.96 1.58
C TRP A 55 -10.49 2.03 0.41
N THR A 56 -9.48 1.78 -0.40
CA THR A 56 -9.61 1.02 -1.66
C THR A 56 -8.40 0.14 -1.84
N GLU A 57 -8.46 -0.75 -2.84
CA GLU A 57 -7.30 -1.50 -3.31
C GLU A 57 -6.14 -0.60 -3.76
N VAL A 58 -4.94 -1.18 -3.71
CA VAL A 58 -3.71 -0.56 -4.19
C VAL A 58 -3.66 -0.63 -5.71
N ASP A 59 -3.05 0.37 -6.35
CA ASP A 59 -2.84 0.35 -7.80
C ASP A 59 -1.97 -0.85 -8.23
N ALA A 60 -2.38 -1.53 -9.32
CA ALA A 60 -1.73 -2.74 -9.85
C ALA A 60 -0.21 -2.61 -10.09
N TYR A 61 0.26 -1.44 -10.53
CA TYR A 61 1.70 -1.25 -10.77
C TYR A 61 2.53 -1.22 -9.48
N LEU A 62 1.89 -0.87 -8.35
CA LEU A 62 2.57 -0.82 -7.06
C LEU A 62 2.61 -2.21 -6.43
N THR A 63 1.61 -3.05 -6.65
CA THR A 63 1.57 -4.40 -6.07
C THR A 63 2.78 -5.24 -6.47
N ASP A 64 3.20 -5.15 -7.73
CA ASP A 64 4.36 -5.88 -8.25
C ASP A 64 5.66 -5.37 -7.61
N ALA A 65 5.79 -4.05 -7.49
CA ALA A 65 6.95 -3.41 -6.85
C ALA A 65 7.05 -3.73 -5.35
N LEU A 66 5.92 -3.86 -4.66
CA LEU A 66 5.88 -4.30 -3.26
C LEU A 66 6.36 -5.75 -3.17
N TYR A 67 5.76 -6.65 -3.95
CA TYR A 67 6.01 -8.09 -3.84
C TYR A 67 7.46 -8.46 -4.19
N LEU A 68 8.02 -7.86 -5.24
CA LEU A 68 9.40 -8.10 -5.69
C LEU A 68 10.46 -7.47 -4.77
N HIS A 69 10.06 -6.68 -3.78
CA HIS A 69 11.02 -6.02 -2.89
C HIS A 69 11.70 -7.05 -1.97
N PRO A 70 13.05 -7.05 -1.82
CA PRO A 70 13.77 -8.07 -1.02
C PRO A 70 13.27 -8.19 0.43
N ARG A 71 12.83 -7.07 1.00
CA ARG A 71 12.34 -6.98 2.39
C ARG A 71 10.84 -7.26 2.54
N PHE A 72 10.13 -7.56 1.45
CA PHE A 72 8.70 -7.83 1.48
C PHE A 72 8.41 -9.15 2.17
N LYS A 73 9.18 -10.20 1.86
CA LYS A 73 8.99 -11.52 2.48
C LYS A 73 9.09 -11.47 4.01
N GLU A 74 10.14 -10.85 4.54
CA GLU A 74 10.28 -10.66 5.99
C GLU A 74 9.11 -9.87 6.60
N PHE A 75 8.64 -8.83 5.91
CA PHE A 75 7.50 -8.05 6.38
C PHE A 75 6.19 -8.84 6.34
N PHE A 76 6.00 -9.62 5.28
CA PHE A 76 4.87 -10.50 5.08
C PHE A 76 4.83 -11.57 6.17
N ASP A 77 5.92 -12.30 6.38
CA ASP A 77 5.98 -13.39 7.38
C ASP A 77 5.68 -12.90 8.81
N ASN A 78 6.07 -11.66 9.13
CA ASN A 78 5.81 -11.03 10.43
C ASN A 78 4.36 -10.56 10.65
N ARG A 79 3.59 -10.31 9.58
CA ARG A 79 2.24 -9.70 9.68
C ARG A 79 1.13 -10.53 9.06
N ALA A 80 1.47 -11.43 8.15
CA ALA A 80 0.52 -12.31 7.49
C ALA A 80 -0.04 -13.31 8.48
N GLY A 81 -1.29 -13.69 8.28
CA GLY A 81 -2.01 -14.59 9.15
C GLY A 81 -3.01 -15.41 8.36
N THR A 82 -3.59 -16.40 9.04
CA THR A 82 -4.70 -17.17 8.49
C THR A 82 -5.94 -16.29 8.39
N CYS A 83 -6.80 -16.61 7.43
CA CYS A 83 -8.11 -15.98 7.32
C CYS A 83 -8.96 -16.32 8.55
N THR A 84 -9.43 -15.30 9.27
CA THR A 84 -10.38 -15.45 10.38
C THR A 84 -11.67 -14.78 9.97
N ASP A 85 -12.77 -15.54 9.90
CA ASP A 85 -14.11 -15.04 9.53
C ASP A 85 -14.16 -14.31 8.16
N GLY A 86 -13.33 -14.73 7.20
CA GLY A 86 -13.25 -14.08 5.88
C GLY A 86 -12.43 -12.78 5.88
N LEU A 87 -11.72 -12.48 6.98
CA LEU A 87 -10.86 -11.33 7.11
C LEU A 87 -9.41 -11.76 7.29
N TYR A 88 -8.53 -11.12 6.51
CA TYR A 88 -7.09 -11.24 6.66
C TYR A 88 -6.54 -10.09 7.50
N PRO A 89 -5.37 -10.25 8.13
CA PRO A 89 -4.66 -9.14 8.75
C PRO A 89 -4.50 -7.98 7.76
N THR A 90 -4.89 -6.78 8.18
CA THR A 90 -4.93 -5.59 7.33
C THR A 90 -3.78 -4.64 7.62
N VAL A 91 -3.17 -4.13 6.57
CA VAL A 91 -2.14 -3.09 6.65
C VAL A 91 -2.41 -2.00 5.63
N THR A 92 -2.04 -0.78 6.00
CA THR A 92 -2.07 0.33 5.05
C THR A 92 -0.83 0.29 4.16
N ILE A 93 -0.99 0.76 2.92
CA ILE A 93 0.15 0.91 2.00
C ILE A 93 1.30 1.72 2.60
N ARG A 94 1.00 2.73 3.44
CA ARG A 94 1.99 3.54 4.13
C ARG A 94 2.85 2.71 5.09
N GLN A 95 2.25 1.78 5.83
CA GLN A 95 2.98 0.91 6.75
C GLN A 95 3.93 -0.03 6.02
N ILE A 96 3.49 -0.62 4.91
CA ILE A 96 4.35 -1.45 4.04
C ILE A 96 5.50 -0.61 3.49
N MET A 97 5.20 0.53 2.87
CA MET A 97 6.23 1.37 2.25
C MET A 97 7.27 1.82 3.27
N TRP A 98 6.86 2.18 4.48
CA TRP A 98 7.77 2.51 5.58
C TRP A 98 8.68 1.34 5.94
N ALA A 99 8.13 0.14 6.14
CA ALA A 99 8.92 -1.04 6.48
C ALA A 99 9.93 -1.40 5.40
N LEU A 100 9.54 -1.29 4.13
CA LEU A 100 10.39 -1.53 2.98
C LEU A 100 11.41 -0.41 2.73
N LYS A 101 11.36 0.70 3.48
CA LYS A 101 12.15 1.93 3.24
C LYS A 101 11.88 2.55 1.86
N MET A 102 10.69 2.33 1.31
CA MET A 102 10.23 2.99 0.09
C MET A 102 9.58 4.33 0.41
N LYS A 103 9.87 5.35 -0.38
CA LYS A 103 9.30 6.69 -0.15
C LYS A 103 7.88 6.77 -0.71
N PRO A 104 6.87 7.10 0.13
CA PRO A 104 5.49 7.24 -0.34
C PRO A 104 5.23 8.55 -1.11
N LEU A 105 6.11 9.56 -1.02
CA LEU A 105 5.95 10.88 -1.63
C LEU A 105 7.30 11.41 -2.17
N PRO A 106 7.30 12.18 -3.29
CA PRO A 106 8.46 12.98 -3.65
C PRO A 106 8.75 14.01 -2.55
N LYS A 107 10.02 14.17 -2.16
CA LYS A 107 10.44 15.31 -1.34
C LYS A 107 10.17 16.59 -2.12
N GLN A 108 9.20 17.39 -1.70
CA GLN A 108 9.03 18.73 -2.26
C GLN A 108 9.95 19.72 -1.53
N LYS A 109 10.46 20.74 -2.22
CA LYS A 109 11.47 21.68 -1.69
C LYS A 109 11.05 22.33 -0.36
N TRP A 110 9.75 22.55 -0.16
CA TRP A 110 9.17 23.17 1.04
C TRP A 110 9.11 22.24 2.28
N GLU A 111 9.44 20.95 2.17
CA GLU A 111 9.49 20.03 3.33
C GLU A 111 10.82 20.09 4.11
N THR A 112 11.80 20.89 3.68
CA THR A 112 13.14 20.96 4.34
C THR A 112 13.57 22.35 4.82
N VAL A 113 12.77 23.40 4.63
CA VAL A 113 13.25 24.77 4.85
C VAL A 113 12.20 25.62 5.54
N PHE A 114 12.18 25.57 6.88
CA PHE A 114 11.76 26.73 7.67
C PHE A 114 12.94 27.69 7.94
N ASP A 115 14.18 27.19 7.95
CA ASP A 115 15.38 27.97 8.34
C ASP A 115 16.43 28.09 7.22
N ARG A 116 16.13 28.80 6.13
CA ARG A 116 17.21 29.40 5.32
C ARG A 116 16.98 30.89 5.25
N SER A 117 17.75 31.64 6.04
CA SER A 117 17.94 33.07 5.79
C SER A 117 18.45 33.24 4.35
N PRO A 118 17.86 34.14 3.56
CA PRO A 118 18.46 34.53 2.29
C PRO A 118 19.82 35.18 2.59
N ILE A 119 20.87 34.70 1.93
CA ILE A 119 22.17 35.37 1.82
C ILE A 119 22.11 36.26 0.59
#